data_AF-A0A8T6ECR3-F1
#
_entry.id   AF-A0A8T6ECR3-F1
#
_cell.length_a   1.000
_cell.length_b   1.000
_cell.length_c   1.000
_cell.angle_alpha   90.00
_cell.angle_beta   90.00
_cell.angle_gamma   90.00
#
_symmetry.space_group_name_H-M   'P 1'
#
loop_
_entity.id
_entity.type
_entity.pdbx_description
1 polymer ?
#
loop_
_entity_poly.entity_id
_entity_poly.type
_entity_poly.pdbx_seq_one_letter_code
_entity_poly.pdbx_strand_id
1 'polypeptide(L)'
;MPLAPLTLVLITAFGALTLVLVAASPAPDMAHPPSAPALARGVVPTAPVAGASIPVQPQPARTTEEPTTDGDDTPAGRPLAATASRSAETAQAIRDALSAALPPVGSRGTPGVLADPIEGIDIVELLLQFGGALTTPLDAQPPALLALTTTPPSPGATTLAAQFRPPAIPLRASVFDDAQVVSFYGYPGVGVMGELGLHSPSGAAAAISALAAEYDALNGSRDVLPALHLIVAVAQRHPGNDGLYLLRMERELISEYVEAAREAGILLFVDVQIGWSDTLTEVVHLEEFLLEPFVHLAIDPEFATKSSGTAPGLVIGAVGAADVNAVQHYLAGLVREHDLPPKVLVLHQFLNSMLTGVEHYDDVPEVEVTIDMDGWGNPYVKLTKYDLYATSDYAERAAIKLFYHWDAPLITPASLLALEHPPDLVIYQ
;
A
#
# COMPACT_ATOMS: atom_id res chain seq x y z
N MET A 1 -1.62 41.18 -12.79
CA MET A 1 -1.71 40.48 -11.49
C MET A 1 -0.31 39.97 -11.16
N PRO A 2 0.23 40.18 -9.94
CA PRO A 2 1.46 39.53 -9.56
C PRO A 2 1.16 38.04 -9.41
N LEU A 3 1.99 37.19 -10.04
CA LEU A 3 1.97 35.75 -9.81
C LEU A 3 2.32 35.51 -8.33
N ALA A 4 1.55 34.66 -7.65
CA ALA A 4 1.88 34.19 -6.30
C ALA A 4 3.29 33.57 -6.29
N PRO A 5 4.06 33.69 -5.19
CA PRO A 5 5.33 33.00 -5.09
C PRO A 5 5.09 31.49 -5.21
N LEU A 6 5.60 30.92 -6.28
CA LEU A 6 5.66 29.48 -6.48
C LEU A 6 6.86 28.96 -5.69
N THR A 7 6.59 28.20 -4.65
CA THR A 7 7.63 27.45 -3.95
C THR A 7 7.93 26.22 -4.79
N LEU A 8 9.19 26.10 -5.22
CA LEU A 8 9.68 24.96 -5.97
C LEU A 8 10.15 23.90 -4.96
N VAL A 9 9.43 22.79 -4.88
CA VAL A 9 9.85 21.64 -4.06
C VAL A 9 10.31 20.56 -5.03
N LEU A 10 11.57 20.15 -4.89
CA LEU A 10 12.14 19.05 -5.67
C LEU A 10 11.94 17.76 -4.86
N ILE A 11 10.94 16.97 -5.25
CA ILE A 11 10.71 15.66 -4.64
C ILE A 11 11.28 14.62 -5.60
N THR A 12 12.19 13.79 -5.09
CA THR A 12 12.68 12.61 -5.81
C THR A 12 12.09 11.39 -5.13
N ALA A 13 11.09 10.80 -5.76
CA ALA A 13 10.55 9.50 -5.39
C ALA A 13 10.66 8.57 -6.62
N PHE A 14 11.14 7.35 -6.39
CA PHE A 14 11.18 6.27 -7.39
C PHE A 14 11.84 6.62 -8.75
N GLY A 15 12.99 7.31 -8.72
CA GLY A 15 13.82 7.49 -9.92
C GLY A 15 13.24 8.40 -11.00
N ALA A 16 12.10 9.07 -10.78
CA ALA A 16 11.61 10.15 -11.64
C ALA A 16 11.83 11.50 -10.95
N LEU A 17 12.44 12.45 -11.68
CA LEU A 17 12.56 13.84 -11.25
C LEU A 17 11.24 14.55 -11.59
N THR A 18 10.37 14.75 -10.60
CA THR A 18 9.12 15.50 -10.82
C THR A 18 9.25 16.89 -10.22
N LEU A 19 9.13 17.91 -11.09
CA LEU A 19 9.08 19.31 -10.69
C LEU A 19 7.65 19.65 -10.28
N VAL A 20 7.39 19.80 -8.99
CA VAL A 20 6.07 20.21 -8.50
C VAL A 20 6.05 21.72 -8.31
N LEU A 21 5.24 22.41 -9.13
CA LEU A 21 4.89 23.82 -8.90
C LEU A 21 3.73 23.85 -7.90
N VAL A 22 4.01 24.20 -6.65
CA VAL A 22 2.94 24.46 -5.67
C VAL A 22 2.43 25.88 -5.88
N ALA A 23 1.35 26.01 -6.65
CA ALA A 23 0.60 27.26 -6.69
C ALA A 23 -0.21 27.37 -5.40
N ALA A 24 0.02 28.42 -4.61
CA ALA A 24 -0.92 28.80 -3.58
C ALA A 24 -2.26 29.15 -4.27
N SER A 25 -3.27 28.29 -4.12
CA SER A 25 -4.60 28.52 -4.68
C SER A 25 -5.20 29.80 -4.08
N PRO A 26 -5.72 30.73 -4.89
CA PRO A 26 -6.54 31.81 -4.38
C PRO A 26 -7.88 31.25 -3.88
N ALA A 27 -8.44 31.87 -2.85
CA ALA A 27 -9.78 31.58 -2.33
C ALA A 27 -10.85 31.62 -3.44
N PRO A 28 -11.92 30.80 -3.35
CA PRO A 28 -12.90 30.65 -4.42
C PRO A 28 -13.71 31.92 -4.69
N ASP A 29 -13.94 32.21 -5.97
CA ASP A 29 -14.73 33.33 -6.47
C ASP A 29 -16.25 33.01 -6.42
N MET A 30 -16.98 33.70 -5.54
CA MET A 30 -18.43 33.55 -5.31
C MET A 30 -19.24 34.48 -6.23
N ALA A 31 -19.14 34.31 -7.56
CA ALA A 31 -19.85 35.21 -8.49
C ALA A 31 -20.54 34.59 -9.72
N HIS A 32 -20.26 33.36 -10.19
CA HIS A 32 -20.99 32.79 -11.35
C HIS A 32 -21.06 31.26 -11.35
N PRO A 33 -22.24 30.62 -11.54
CA PRO A 33 -22.34 29.17 -11.71
C PRO A 33 -22.03 28.76 -13.16
N PRO A 34 -21.27 27.68 -13.42
CA PRO A 34 -21.09 27.19 -14.78
C PRO A 34 -22.29 26.35 -15.26
N SER A 35 -22.81 26.76 -16.40
CA SER A 35 -23.83 26.08 -17.20
C SER A 35 -23.28 24.81 -17.87
N ALA A 36 -24.10 23.76 -17.95
CA ALA A 36 -23.80 22.50 -18.65
C ALA A 36 -23.61 22.69 -20.18
N PRO A 37 -22.81 21.82 -20.83
CA PRO A 37 -23.03 21.52 -22.24
C PRO A 37 -23.42 20.05 -22.51
N ALA A 38 -24.16 19.94 -23.60
CA ALA A 38 -24.93 18.81 -24.11
C ALA A 38 -24.13 17.57 -24.54
N LEU A 39 -24.88 16.45 -24.50
CA LEU A 39 -24.66 15.17 -25.18
C LEU A 39 -24.19 15.31 -26.64
N ALA A 40 -23.14 14.58 -27.01
CA ALA A 40 -22.92 14.11 -28.37
C ALA A 40 -22.72 12.58 -28.35
N ARG A 41 -23.70 11.89 -28.93
CA ARG A 41 -23.67 10.45 -29.24
C ARG A 41 -22.71 10.19 -30.41
N GLY A 42 -21.90 9.14 -30.30
CA GLY A 42 -21.14 8.56 -31.40
C GLY A 42 -20.67 7.15 -31.08
N VAL A 43 -21.53 6.16 -31.32
CA VAL A 43 -21.19 4.73 -31.41
C VAL A 43 -21.37 4.33 -32.86
N VAL A 44 -20.36 3.73 -33.50
CA VAL A 44 -20.49 2.64 -34.51
C VAL A 44 -19.15 1.87 -34.54
N PRO A 45 -19.17 0.53 -34.75
CA PRO A 45 -18.22 -0.43 -34.20
C PRO A 45 -17.27 -1.03 -35.25
N THR A 46 -16.24 -1.74 -34.79
CA THR A 46 -15.57 -2.78 -35.59
C THR A 46 -15.65 -4.11 -34.86
N ALA A 47 -16.46 -5.02 -35.42
CA ALA A 47 -16.53 -6.43 -35.05
C ALA A 47 -15.74 -7.28 -36.09
N PRO A 48 -15.78 -8.62 -36.04
CA PRO A 48 -14.71 -9.50 -35.57
C PRO A 48 -13.99 -10.22 -36.73
N VAL A 49 -12.83 -10.82 -36.46
CA VAL A 49 -12.28 -11.86 -37.35
C VAL A 49 -12.43 -13.22 -36.68
N ALA A 50 -13.11 -14.11 -37.40
CA ALA A 50 -13.44 -15.48 -37.06
C ALA A 50 -12.32 -16.47 -37.42
N GLY A 51 -12.34 -17.64 -36.76
CA GLY A 51 -11.65 -18.87 -37.15
C GLY A 51 -10.83 -19.43 -35.98
N ALA A 52 -11.01 -20.67 -35.49
CA ALA A 52 -11.75 -21.80 -35.99
C ALA A 52 -12.10 -22.76 -34.83
N SER A 53 -13.27 -23.38 -34.92
CA SER A 53 -13.71 -24.48 -34.07
C SER A 53 -13.12 -25.80 -34.56
N ILE A 54 -12.66 -26.65 -33.65
CA ILE A 54 -12.57 -28.12 -33.87
C ILE A 54 -13.37 -28.80 -32.76
N PRO A 55 -14.27 -29.75 -33.09
CA PRO A 55 -15.11 -30.43 -32.10
C PRO A 55 -14.39 -31.66 -31.55
N VAL A 56 -14.51 -31.92 -30.25
CA VAL A 56 -14.31 -33.26 -29.70
C VAL A 56 -15.56 -33.66 -28.92
N GLN A 57 -16.15 -34.77 -29.36
CA GLN A 57 -17.33 -35.41 -28.79
C GLN A 57 -17.07 -36.00 -27.39
N PRO A 58 -18.12 -36.21 -26.57
CA PRO A 58 -18.00 -36.78 -25.23
C PRO A 58 -18.17 -38.31 -25.18
N GLN A 59 -17.82 -38.85 -23.99
CA GLN A 59 -18.19 -40.14 -23.35
C GLN A 59 -17.26 -41.37 -23.48
N PRO A 60 -17.32 -42.36 -22.55
CA PRO A 60 -18.12 -42.45 -21.30
C PRO A 60 -17.35 -42.92 -20.04
N ALA A 61 -18.07 -42.82 -18.91
CA ALA A 61 -17.75 -43.38 -17.60
C ALA A 61 -17.56 -44.92 -17.62
N ARG A 62 -16.73 -45.42 -16.68
CA ARG A 62 -16.84 -46.78 -16.14
C ARG A 62 -16.64 -46.78 -14.62
N THR A 63 -17.53 -47.53 -13.99
CA THR A 63 -17.68 -47.83 -12.57
C THR A 63 -16.80 -48.99 -12.11
N THR A 64 -16.63 -49.05 -10.78
CA THR A 64 -16.52 -50.24 -9.89
C THR A 64 -15.27 -51.14 -10.01
N GLU A 65 -14.49 -51.24 -8.93
CA GLU A 65 -14.52 -52.38 -7.97
C GLU A 65 -13.42 -52.21 -6.89
N GLU A 66 -13.82 -52.33 -5.61
CA GLU A 66 -12.94 -52.75 -4.50
C GLU A 66 -12.73 -54.28 -4.56
N PRO A 67 -11.69 -54.79 -3.89
CA PRO A 67 -11.99 -55.58 -2.70
C PRO A 67 -11.05 -55.36 -1.50
N THR A 68 -11.64 -55.64 -0.33
CA THR A 68 -11.15 -55.72 1.05
C THR A 68 -10.10 -56.80 1.32
N THR A 69 -9.16 -56.59 2.26
CA THR A 69 -9.14 -57.14 3.65
C THR A 69 -7.78 -57.00 4.36
N ASP A 70 -7.85 -56.54 5.62
CA ASP A 70 -7.11 -56.85 6.86
C ASP A 70 -5.56 -56.82 6.99
N GLY A 71 -5.10 -56.11 8.03
CA GLY A 71 -4.11 -56.67 8.98
C GLY A 71 -2.89 -55.82 9.37
N ASP A 72 -3.03 -55.06 10.47
CA ASP A 72 -2.08 -54.78 11.56
C ASP A 72 -0.74 -54.00 11.39
N ASP A 73 -0.45 -53.27 12.48
CA ASP A 73 0.82 -52.75 13.01
C ASP A 73 1.54 -51.52 12.40
N THR A 74 1.61 -50.46 13.24
CA THR A 74 2.63 -49.37 13.22
C THR A 74 3.90 -49.87 13.98
N PRO A 75 5.07 -49.17 14.00
CA PRO A 75 5.49 -47.95 13.30
C PRO A 75 6.94 -47.98 12.73
N ALA A 76 7.22 -47.28 11.62
CA ALA A 76 8.57 -46.79 11.29
C ALA A 76 8.53 -45.80 10.11
N GLY A 77 9.26 -44.67 10.24
CA GLY A 77 9.24 -43.56 9.28
C GLY A 77 9.98 -43.80 7.96
N ARG A 78 9.63 -43.00 6.94
CA ARG A 78 10.42 -42.62 5.74
C ARG A 78 9.68 -41.56 4.88
N PRO A 79 10.30 -40.92 3.86
CA PRO A 79 10.57 -39.48 3.84
C PRO A 79 9.74 -38.64 2.84
N LEU A 80 9.73 -37.32 3.07
CA LEU A 80 9.35 -36.26 2.10
C LEU A 80 10.29 -36.31 0.87
N ALA A 81 9.89 -37.00 -0.20
CA ALA A 81 10.58 -36.86 -1.49
C ALA A 81 9.66 -37.01 -2.72
N ALA A 82 8.39 -37.37 -2.56
CA ALA A 82 7.50 -37.64 -3.70
C ALA A 82 6.63 -36.44 -4.13
N THR A 83 6.52 -35.39 -3.32
CA THR A 83 5.71 -34.19 -3.62
C THR A 83 6.46 -33.09 -4.38
N ALA A 84 7.80 -33.05 -4.28
CA ALA A 84 8.63 -32.06 -4.99
C ALA A 84 8.87 -32.39 -6.48
N SER A 85 8.82 -33.67 -6.87
CA SER A 85 9.10 -34.08 -8.25
C SER A 85 7.94 -33.79 -9.21
N ARG A 86 6.69 -33.82 -8.74
CA ARG A 86 5.51 -33.51 -9.58
C ARG A 86 5.39 -32.02 -9.93
N SER A 87 5.83 -31.14 -9.04
CA SER A 87 5.86 -29.69 -9.26
C SER A 87 6.96 -29.28 -10.24
N ALA A 88 8.11 -29.95 -10.23
CA ALA A 88 9.19 -29.72 -11.19
C ALA A 88 8.83 -30.17 -12.62
N GLU A 89 8.19 -31.33 -12.78
CA GLU A 89 7.72 -31.83 -14.08
C GLU A 89 6.61 -30.94 -14.68
N THR A 90 5.72 -30.41 -13.83
CA THR A 90 4.65 -29.48 -14.24
C THR A 90 5.23 -28.12 -14.68
N ALA A 91 6.23 -27.60 -13.96
CA ALA A 91 6.92 -26.37 -14.34
C ALA A 91 7.69 -26.50 -15.65
N GLN A 92 8.26 -27.69 -15.94
CA GLN A 92 8.94 -27.95 -17.21
C GLN A 92 7.96 -28.05 -18.38
N ALA A 93 6.82 -28.73 -18.20
CA ALA A 93 5.79 -28.81 -19.24
C ALA A 93 5.20 -27.44 -19.60
N ILE A 94 5.07 -26.54 -18.63
CA ILE A 94 4.63 -25.14 -18.85
C ILE A 94 5.70 -24.35 -19.61
N ARG A 95 6.99 -24.51 -19.28
CA ARG A 95 8.09 -23.87 -20.02
C ARG A 95 8.15 -24.31 -21.48
N ASP A 96 8.00 -25.61 -21.73
CA ASP A 96 8.06 -26.18 -23.08
C ASP A 96 6.86 -25.70 -23.93
N ALA A 97 5.67 -25.59 -23.32
CA ALA A 97 4.47 -25.04 -23.97
C ALA A 97 4.63 -23.55 -24.32
N LEU A 98 5.28 -22.76 -23.44
CA LEU A 98 5.51 -21.33 -23.65
C LEU A 98 6.58 -21.08 -24.73
N SER A 99 7.63 -21.92 -24.77
CA SER A 99 8.69 -21.83 -25.78
C SER A 99 8.21 -22.22 -27.19
N ALA A 100 7.18 -23.07 -27.29
CA ALA A 100 6.57 -23.44 -28.57
C ALA A 100 5.63 -22.34 -29.13
N ALA A 101 5.21 -21.37 -28.31
CA ALA A 101 4.24 -20.34 -28.65
C ALA A 101 4.85 -19.03 -29.21
N LEU A 102 6.19 -18.90 -29.24
CA LEU A 102 6.88 -17.69 -29.68
C LEU A 102 7.55 -17.89 -31.05
N PRO A 103 7.37 -17.00 -32.03
CA PRO A 103 8.05 -17.10 -33.31
C PRO A 103 9.55 -16.75 -33.18
N PRO A 104 10.45 -17.35 -33.99
CA PRO A 104 11.88 -17.16 -33.83
C PRO A 104 12.31 -15.75 -34.29
N VAL A 105 12.89 -14.99 -33.37
CA VAL A 105 13.62 -13.76 -33.71
C VAL A 105 15.00 -14.16 -34.24
N GLY A 106 15.23 -13.87 -35.52
CA GLY A 106 16.49 -14.17 -36.20
C GLY A 106 17.66 -13.37 -35.60
N SER A 107 18.72 -14.10 -35.24
CA SER A 107 19.97 -13.58 -34.69
C SER A 107 20.94 -13.03 -35.75
N ARG A 108 21.60 -11.92 -35.44
CA ARG A 108 23.01 -11.61 -35.79
C ARG A 108 23.59 -10.92 -34.55
N GLY A 109 24.63 -11.33 -33.85
CA GLY A 109 25.62 -12.39 -33.96
C GLY A 109 26.93 -11.87 -33.36
N THR A 110 27.33 -12.31 -32.16
CA THR A 110 28.71 -12.57 -31.69
C THR A 110 28.72 -13.05 -30.21
N PRO A 111 29.73 -13.83 -29.77
CA PRO A 111 29.53 -14.89 -28.79
C PRO A 111 30.08 -14.63 -27.38
N GLY A 112 29.43 -15.25 -26.39
CA GLY A 112 30.09 -15.91 -25.25
C GLY A 112 30.26 -15.10 -23.97
N VAL A 113 29.24 -15.11 -23.10
CA VAL A 113 29.40 -15.16 -21.62
C VAL A 113 28.28 -16.05 -21.08
N LEU A 114 28.65 -17.07 -20.30
CA LEU A 114 27.74 -17.92 -19.53
C LEU A 114 27.05 -17.06 -18.47
N ALA A 115 25.71 -17.08 -18.42
CA ALA A 115 24.92 -16.52 -17.33
C ALA A 115 23.89 -17.54 -16.85
N ASP A 116 24.11 -18.07 -15.65
CA ASP A 116 23.05 -18.53 -14.74
C ASP A 116 22.40 -17.29 -14.05
N PRO A 117 21.36 -17.49 -13.23
CA PRO A 117 19.98 -17.08 -13.45
C PRO A 117 19.71 -15.57 -13.27
N ILE A 118 18.54 -15.16 -13.78
CA ILE A 118 18.07 -13.78 -13.97
C ILE A 118 18.16 -12.91 -12.70
N GLU A 119 19.16 -12.03 -12.68
CA GLU A 119 19.19 -10.75 -11.95
C GLU A 119 19.21 -9.60 -13.00
N GLY A 120 18.47 -8.53 -12.74
CA GLY A 120 18.69 -7.21 -13.34
C GLY A 120 17.77 -6.79 -14.49
N ILE A 121 16.85 -5.86 -14.20
CA ILE A 121 16.59 -4.74 -15.10
C ILE A 121 17.35 -3.55 -14.49
N ASP A 122 18.33 -3.02 -15.22
CA ASP A 122 19.15 -1.89 -14.79
C ASP A 122 18.41 -0.56 -15.06
N ILE A 123 17.88 0.03 -14.00
CA ILE A 123 17.00 1.22 -14.03
C ILE A 123 17.76 2.48 -14.51
N VAL A 124 19.10 2.45 -14.51
CA VAL A 124 19.97 3.59 -14.84
C VAL A 124 19.96 3.93 -16.33
N GLU A 125 19.77 2.95 -17.22
CA GLU A 125 19.81 3.18 -18.67
C GLU A 125 18.57 3.92 -19.21
N LEU A 126 17.44 3.85 -18.49
CA LEU A 126 16.19 4.53 -18.85
C LEU A 126 16.22 6.05 -18.58
N LEU A 127 17.08 6.50 -17.66
CA LEU A 127 17.14 7.89 -17.17
C LEU A 127 17.95 8.84 -18.06
N LEU A 128 18.76 8.32 -19.00
CA LEU A 128 19.66 9.13 -19.83
C LEU A 128 19.02 9.70 -21.10
N GLN A 129 17.76 9.39 -21.40
CA GLN A 129 17.13 9.75 -22.68
C GLN A 129 16.36 11.09 -22.70
N PHE A 130 16.23 11.81 -21.58
CA PHE A 130 15.31 12.98 -21.50
C PHE A 130 15.91 14.34 -21.11
N GLY A 131 17.24 14.50 -21.09
CA GLY A 131 17.87 15.78 -20.70
C GLY A 131 18.37 16.62 -21.88
N GLY A 132 17.64 17.66 -22.30
CA GLY A 132 18.19 18.67 -23.22
C GLY A 132 17.36 19.95 -23.46
N ALA A 133 17.93 21.09 -23.03
CA ALA A 133 17.71 22.49 -23.47
C ALA A 133 16.42 23.23 -22.99
N LEU A 134 16.37 24.53 -22.67
CA LEU A 134 17.31 25.67 -22.67
C LEU A 134 16.70 26.84 -21.84
N THR A 135 17.56 27.79 -21.43
CA THR A 135 17.39 28.95 -20.52
C THR A 135 16.92 30.26 -21.18
N THR A 136 16.32 31.23 -20.44
CA THR A 136 16.70 32.69 -20.27
C THR A 136 15.56 33.64 -19.80
N PRO A 137 15.86 34.86 -19.24
CA PRO A 137 15.10 35.56 -18.17
C PRO A 137 14.57 36.99 -18.49
N LEU A 138 13.73 37.61 -17.63
CA LEU A 138 13.92 38.95 -16.99
C LEU A 138 12.69 39.54 -16.22
N ASP A 139 12.98 40.10 -15.03
CA ASP A 139 12.52 41.32 -14.29
C ASP A 139 11.13 42.00 -14.44
N ALA A 140 10.50 42.35 -13.28
CA ALA A 140 10.00 43.71 -12.92
C ALA A 140 9.38 43.83 -11.49
N GLN A 141 9.60 44.98 -10.82
CA GLN A 141 9.20 45.40 -9.46
C GLN A 141 7.73 45.92 -9.29
N PRO A 142 7.20 46.07 -8.04
CA PRO A 142 5.78 46.35 -7.70
C PRO A 142 5.57 47.85 -7.28
N PRO A 143 4.52 48.34 -6.56
CA PRO A 143 3.21 47.82 -6.06
C PRO A 143 2.02 48.83 -6.18
N ALA A 144 0.83 48.52 -5.61
CA ALA A 144 0.03 49.44 -4.75
C ALA A 144 -1.24 48.77 -4.14
N LEU A 145 -1.41 48.95 -2.82
CA LEU A 145 -2.49 48.50 -1.93
C LEU A 145 -3.85 49.13 -2.24
N LEU A 146 -4.94 48.39 -2.02
CA LEU A 146 -6.25 48.93 -1.61
C LEU A 146 -6.95 47.92 -0.67
N ALA A 147 -7.17 48.36 0.57
CA ALA A 147 -7.84 47.64 1.64
C ALA A 147 -9.34 47.48 1.35
N LEU A 148 -9.92 46.32 1.71
CA LEU A 148 -11.36 46.17 1.82
C LEU A 148 -11.73 45.57 3.19
N THR A 149 -12.71 46.26 3.75
CA THR A 149 -13.28 46.18 5.08
C THR A 149 -13.99 44.86 5.36
N THR A 150 -13.75 44.30 6.55
CA THR A 150 -14.43 43.13 7.08
C THR A 150 -15.85 43.48 7.54
N THR A 151 -16.80 42.58 7.27
CA THR A 151 -18.14 42.60 7.90
C THR A 151 -18.28 41.32 8.73
N PRO A 152 -18.69 41.38 10.01
CA PRO A 152 -18.64 40.22 10.90
C PRO A 152 -19.86 39.30 10.71
N PRO A 153 -19.74 37.98 10.94
CA PRO A 153 -20.90 37.09 10.97
C PRO A 153 -21.67 37.22 12.30
N SER A 154 -23.00 37.09 12.20
CA SER A 154 -23.97 37.18 13.29
C SER A 154 -23.96 35.89 14.16
N PRO A 155 -24.18 35.97 15.48
CA PRO A 155 -24.01 34.85 16.40
C PRO A 155 -25.27 33.97 16.48
N GLY A 156 -25.12 32.66 16.29
CA GLY A 156 -26.20 31.71 16.58
C GLY A 156 -26.19 30.45 15.72
N ALA A 157 -25.20 29.58 15.91
CA ALA A 157 -25.36 28.16 15.64
C ALA A 157 -24.55 27.41 16.70
N THR A 158 -25.28 26.89 17.68
CA THR A 158 -24.81 26.16 18.85
C THR A 158 -23.96 24.97 18.44
N THR A 159 -22.73 24.91 18.96
CA THR A 159 -21.83 23.77 18.90
C THR A 159 -22.49 22.55 19.55
N LEU A 160 -22.92 21.58 18.74
CA LEU A 160 -23.20 20.24 19.22
C LEU A 160 -21.98 19.38 18.86
N ALA A 161 -20.90 19.53 19.62
CA ALA A 161 -19.84 18.53 19.68
C ALA A 161 -20.47 17.29 20.33
N ALA A 162 -21.13 16.47 19.50
CA ALA A 162 -21.52 15.13 19.88
C ALA A 162 -20.21 14.36 20.06
N GLN A 163 -19.91 13.99 21.31
CA GLN A 163 -18.80 13.11 21.65
C GLN A 163 -19.02 11.78 20.92
N PHE A 164 -18.32 11.60 19.80
CA PHE A 164 -18.23 10.32 19.14
C PHE A 164 -17.50 9.37 20.08
N ARG A 165 -18.18 8.29 20.44
CA ARG A 165 -17.57 7.12 21.08
C ARG A 165 -17.52 6.07 19.97
N PRO A 166 -16.34 5.66 19.48
CA PRO A 166 -16.27 4.53 18.56
C PRO A 166 -17.02 3.35 19.19
N PRO A 167 -17.54 2.40 18.38
CA PRO A 167 -18.16 1.19 18.92
C PRO A 167 -17.23 0.64 20.01
N ALA A 168 -17.81 0.26 21.16
CA ALA A 168 -17.03 -0.24 22.27
C ALA A 168 -16.38 -1.57 21.85
N ILE A 169 -15.24 -1.49 21.17
CA ILE A 169 -14.32 -2.59 20.98
C ILE A 169 -14.02 -3.04 22.41
N PRO A 170 -14.41 -4.27 22.81
CA PRO A 170 -14.06 -4.78 24.11
C PRO A 170 -12.59 -4.49 24.39
N LEU A 171 -12.26 -4.10 25.63
CA LEU A 171 -10.87 -4.08 26.09
C LEU A 171 -10.31 -5.47 25.72
N ARG A 172 -9.46 -5.56 24.68
CA ARG A 172 -8.88 -6.79 24.05
C ARG A 172 -9.57 -7.43 22.83
N ALA A 173 -10.55 -6.83 22.16
CA ALA A 173 -11.00 -7.34 20.86
C ALA A 173 -10.18 -6.73 19.73
N SER A 174 -9.73 -7.55 18.79
CA SER A 174 -9.08 -7.09 17.58
C SER A 174 -10.08 -6.37 16.67
N VAL A 175 -9.62 -5.38 15.91
CA VAL A 175 -10.41 -4.83 14.80
C VAL A 175 -10.72 -5.88 13.74
N PHE A 176 -9.90 -6.93 13.65
CA PHE A 176 -10.01 -7.99 12.65
C PHE A 176 -10.93 -9.14 13.06
N ASP A 177 -11.31 -9.25 14.33
CA ASP A 177 -12.17 -10.35 14.82
C ASP A 177 -13.55 -10.31 14.16
N ASP A 178 -14.11 -9.10 13.99
CA ASP A 178 -15.45 -8.89 13.43
C ASP A 178 -15.44 -8.20 12.05
N ALA A 179 -14.33 -7.55 11.66
CA ALA A 179 -14.26 -6.74 10.45
C ALA A 179 -13.02 -7.00 9.60
N GLN A 180 -13.13 -6.79 8.29
CA GLN A 180 -12.00 -6.59 7.39
C GLN A 180 -11.72 -5.08 7.29
N VAL A 181 -10.46 -4.68 7.14
CA VAL A 181 -10.10 -3.27 6.94
C VAL A 181 -9.80 -3.01 5.46
N VAL A 182 -10.30 -1.91 4.92
CA VAL A 182 -9.95 -1.43 3.57
C VAL A 182 -9.47 0.00 3.67
N SER A 183 -8.29 0.29 3.11
CA SER A 183 -7.62 1.58 3.30
C SER A 183 -7.18 2.24 2.01
N PHE A 184 -7.11 3.58 2.01
CA PHE A 184 -6.36 4.33 1.01
C PHE A 184 -5.02 4.76 1.57
N TYR A 185 -3.95 4.45 0.84
CA TYR A 185 -2.58 4.78 1.18
C TYR A 185 -2.08 6.03 0.50
N GLY A 186 -1.21 6.79 1.16
CA GLY A 186 -0.29 7.69 0.49
C GLY A 186 0.08 8.97 1.22
N TYR A 187 0.79 9.84 0.50
CA TYR A 187 1.22 11.14 1.00
C TYR A 187 0.32 12.27 0.46
N PRO A 188 -0.18 13.18 1.31
CA PRO A 188 -1.10 14.24 0.90
C PRO A 188 -0.53 15.13 -0.21
N GLY A 189 -1.36 15.40 -1.23
CA GLY A 189 -1.01 16.26 -2.36
C GLY A 189 0.02 15.69 -3.34
N VAL A 190 0.47 14.44 -3.17
CA VAL A 190 1.45 13.78 -4.06
C VAL A 190 0.85 12.48 -4.60
N GLY A 191 0.03 12.58 -5.66
CA GLY A 191 -0.72 11.43 -6.21
C GLY A 191 0.13 10.23 -6.65
N VAL A 192 1.40 10.43 -7.02
CA VAL A 192 2.31 9.30 -7.34
C VAL A 192 2.69 8.48 -6.10
N MET A 193 2.51 9.03 -4.90
CA MET A 193 2.72 8.35 -3.62
C MET A 193 1.45 7.73 -3.06
N GLY A 194 0.37 7.67 -3.84
CA GLY A 194 -0.84 6.91 -3.50
C GLY A 194 -2.13 7.74 -3.55
N GLU A 195 -3.24 7.02 -3.42
CA GLU A 195 -4.61 7.55 -3.52
C GLU A 195 -4.86 8.75 -2.60
N LEU A 196 -4.30 8.77 -1.37
CA LEU A 196 -4.46 9.94 -0.48
C LEU A 196 -3.91 11.23 -1.07
N GLY A 197 -2.95 11.14 -1.99
CA GLY A 197 -2.38 12.28 -2.70
C GLY A 197 -3.34 12.96 -3.69
N LEU A 198 -4.51 12.35 -3.96
CA LEU A 198 -5.51 12.82 -4.91
C LEU A 198 -6.71 13.54 -4.25
N HIS A 199 -6.80 13.51 -2.92
CA HIS A 199 -7.97 13.97 -2.18
C HIS A 199 -7.60 14.93 -1.04
N SER A 200 -8.59 15.72 -0.58
CA SER A 200 -8.51 16.32 0.76
C SER A 200 -8.73 15.24 1.83
N PRO A 201 -8.39 15.48 3.12
CA PRO A 201 -8.61 14.50 4.18
C PRO A 201 -10.06 13.99 4.26
N SER A 202 -11.04 14.91 4.26
CA SER A 202 -12.46 14.57 4.26
C SER A 202 -12.93 13.90 2.96
N GLY A 203 -12.33 14.26 1.83
CA GLY A 203 -12.61 13.65 0.53
C GLY A 203 -12.14 12.19 0.49
N ALA A 204 -10.93 11.94 0.99
CA ALA A 204 -10.38 10.59 1.12
C ALA A 204 -11.25 9.73 2.04
N ALA A 205 -11.67 10.25 3.19
CA ALA A 205 -12.54 9.56 4.14
C ALA A 205 -13.89 9.16 3.51
N ALA A 206 -14.50 10.06 2.73
CA ALA A 206 -15.74 9.77 2.00
C ALA A 206 -15.52 8.72 0.89
N ALA A 207 -14.42 8.84 0.14
CA ALA A 207 -14.11 7.93 -0.96
C ALA A 207 -13.78 6.50 -0.47
N ILE A 208 -13.00 6.35 0.60
CA ILE A 208 -12.70 5.03 1.16
C ILE A 208 -13.94 4.38 1.78
N SER A 209 -14.83 5.18 2.37
CA SER A 209 -16.11 4.66 2.89
C SER A 209 -17.00 4.12 1.78
N ALA A 210 -16.97 4.72 0.57
CA ALA A 210 -17.69 4.19 -0.59
C ALA A 210 -17.10 2.87 -1.07
N LEU A 211 -15.76 2.75 -1.14
CA LEU A 211 -15.09 1.50 -1.50
C LEU A 211 -15.33 0.40 -0.46
N ALA A 212 -15.30 0.74 0.83
CA ALA A 212 -15.60 -0.19 1.92
C ALA A 212 -17.03 -0.77 1.79
N ALA A 213 -18.00 0.01 1.34
CA ALA A 213 -19.35 -0.49 1.07
C ALA A 213 -19.41 -1.51 -0.09
N GLU A 214 -18.51 -1.43 -1.06
CA GLU A 214 -18.38 -2.45 -2.11
C GLU A 214 -17.85 -3.77 -1.55
N TYR A 215 -16.89 -3.71 -0.62
CA TYR A 215 -16.40 -4.88 0.11
C TYR A 215 -17.49 -5.46 1.01
N ASP A 216 -18.20 -4.62 1.76
CA ASP A 216 -19.25 -5.05 2.70
C ASP A 216 -20.34 -5.87 2.00
N ALA A 217 -20.72 -5.46 0.78
CA ALA A 217 -21.68 -6.22 -0.05
C ALA A 217 -21.19 -7.62 -0.46
N LEU A 218 -19.89 -7.90 -0.36
CA LEU A 218 -19.25 -9.16 -0.70
C LEU A 218 -18.75 -9.93 0.53
N ASN A 219 -18.56 -9.28 1.68
CA ASN A 219 -17.86 -9.82 2.87
C ASN A 219 -18.75 -10.70 3.78
N GLY A 220 -19.94 -11.08 3.30
CA GLY A 220 -20.83 -12.02 3.98
C GLY A 220 -21.35 -11.49 5.32
N SER A 221 -20.91 -12.10 6.42
CA SER A 221 -21.29 -11.70 7.78
C SER A 221 -20.19 -10.92 8.52
N ARG A 222 -19.03 -10.70 7.89
CA ARG A 222 -17.92 -9.93 8.45
C ARG A 222 -18.10 -8.48 8.02
N ASP A 223 -18.00 -7.55 8.97
CA ASP A 223 -18.13 -6.12 8.69
C ASP A 223 -16.92 -5.62 7.88
N VAL A 224 -17.00 -4.39 7.36
CA VAL A 224 -15.85 -3.72 6.74
C VAL A 224 -15.62 -2.35 7.38
N LEU A 225 -14.40 -2.12 7.84
CA LEU A 225 -13.95 -0.84 8.39
C LEU A 225 -13.11 -0.09 7.35
N PRO A 226 -13.50 1.14 6.97
CA PRO A 226 -12.65 1.99 6.14
C PRO A 226 -11.46 2.51 6.96
N ALA A 227 -10.37 2.85 6.28
CA ALA A 227 -9.22 3.50 6.91
C ALA A 227 -8.48 4.48 5.99
N LEU A 228 -7.87 5.50 6.58
CA LEU A 228 -6.83 6.28 5.91
C LEU A 228 -5.47 5.70 6.30
N HIS A 229 -4.56 5.55 5.36
CA HIS A 229 -3.21 5.03 5.59
C HIS A 229 -2.19 6.09 5.16
N LEU A 230 -1.84 6.95 6.11
CA LEU A 230 -1.16 8.22 5.89
C LEU A 230 0.34 8.09 6.11
N ILE A 231 1.13 8.38 5.07
CA ILE A 231 2.59 8.51 5.22
C ILE A 231 2.90 9.79 5.99
N VAL A 232 3.40 9.68 7.22
CA VAL A 232 3.72 10.81 8.10
C VAL A 232 5.22 11.11 8.18
N ALA A 233 6.07 10.19 7.73
CA ALA A 233 7.49 10.44 7.55
C ALA A 233 7.96 9.82 6.22
N VAL A 234 8.57 10.65 5.37
CA VAL A 234 8.96 10.29 4.00
C VAL A 234 10.47 10.23 3.90
N ALA A 235 11.00 9.09 3.49
CA ALA A 235 12.43 8.92 3.28
C ALA A 235 12.91 9.78 2.11
N GLN A 236 14.07 10.40 2.28
CA GLN A 236 14.63 11.36 1.36
C GLN A 236 15.84 10.78 0.64
N ARG A 237 16.04 11.16 -0.61
CA ARG A 237 17.25 10.80 -1.37
C ARG A 237 18.50 11.53 -0.85
N HIS A 238 18.31 12.69 -0.23
CA HIS A 238 19.36 13.54 0.30
C HIS A 238 19.18 13.71 1.82
N PRO A 239 20.28 13.81 2.58
CA PRO A 239 20.18 14.01 4.02
C PRO A 239 19.60 15.38 4.33
N GLY A 240 18.69 15.43 5.31
CA GLY A 240 18.31 16.68 5.97
C GLY A 240 19.43 17.22 6.85
N ASN A 241 19.16 18.31 7.56
CA ASN A 241 20.15 18.94 8.45
C ASN A 241 20.58 18.03 9.62
N ASP A 242 19.74 17.06 9.99
CA ASP A 242 20.00 16.05 11.01
C ASP A 242 20.70 14.79 10.46
N GLY A 243 20.92 14.70 9.15
CA GLY A 243 21.54 13.56 8.50
C GLY A 243 20.66 12.31 8.42
N LEU A 244 19.37 12.40 8.76
CA LEU A 244 18.49 11.23 8.89
C LEU A 244 17.85 10.76 7.58
N TYR A 245 18.07 11.47 6.45
CA TYR A 245 17.40 11.15 5.18
C TYR A 245 15.88 11.02 5.34
N LEU A 246 15.29 11.91 6.13
CA LEU A 246 13.88 11.82 6.52
C LEU A 246 13.24 13.20 6.51
N LEU A 247 12.04 13.31 5.95
CA LEU A 247 11.18 14.48 6.05
C LEU A 247 9.93 14.08 6.83
N ARG A 248 9.70 14.72 7.97
CA ARG A 248 8.51 14.49 8.80
C ARG A 248 7.40 15.43 8.39
N MET A 249 6.18 14.92 8.38
CA MET A 249 4.97 15.71 8.19
C MET A 249 4.77 16.64 9.40
N GLU A 250 4.29 17.85 9.13
CA GLU A 250 3.94 18.81 10.18
C GLU A 250 2.76 18.27 11.01
N ARG A 251 2.82 18.49 12.33
CA ARG A 251 1.84 17.98 13.31
C ARG A 251 0.41 18.40 12.97
N GLU A 252 0.25 19.63 12.50
CA GLU A 252 -1.03 20.21 12.13
C GLU A 252 -1.70 19.41 11.00
N LEU A 253 -0.92 18.98 10.00
CA LEU A 253 -1.47 18.19 8.90
C LEU A 253 -1.86 16.77 9.34
N ILE A 254 -1.06 16.13 10.21
CA ILE A 254 -1.44 14.84 10.79
C ILE A 254 -2.76 14.99 11.58
N SER A 255 -2.90 16.09 12.33
CA SER A 255 -4.11 16.39 13.08
C SER A 255 -5.34 16.55 12.19
N GLU A 256 -5.22 17.16 11.00
CA GLU A 256 -6.33 17.25 10.03
C GLU A 256 -6.83 15.87 9.59
N TYR A 257 -5.93 14.90 9.38
CA TYR A 257 -6.31 13.52 9.04
C TYR A 257 -6.91 12.77 10.24
N VAL A 258 -6.42 13.01 11.45
CA VAL A 258 -7.01 12.47 12.69
C VAL A 258 -8.44 12.97 12.87
N GLU A 259 -8.68 14.28 12.70
CA GLU A 259 -10.04 14.83 12.76
C GLU A 259 -10.94 14.28 11.66
N ALA A 260 -10.45 14.19 10.42
CA ALA A 260 -11.23 13.64 9.31
C ALA A 260 -11.61 12.17 9.55
N ALA A 261 -10.69 11.36 10.06
CA ALA A 261 -10.96 9.97 10.42
C ALA A 261 -11.96 9.87 11.58
N ARG A 262 -11.82 10.72 12.61
CA ARG A 262 -12.75 10.78 13.75
C ARG A 262 -14.16 11.17 13.33
N GLU A 263 -14.30 12.20 12.50
CA GLU A 263 -15.60 12.69 12.01
C GLU A 263 -16.31 11.65 11.13
N ALA A 264 -15.55 10.92 10.32
CA ALA A 264 -16.08 9.86 9.47
C ALA A 264 -16.31 8.52 10.22
N GLY A 265 -15.75 8.37 11.42
CA GLY A 265 -15.83 7.13 12.19
C GLY A 265 -15.04 5.98 11.55
N ILE A 266 -13.87 6.29 10.98
CA ILE A 266 -12.99 5.34 10.27
C ILE A 266 -11.64 5.23 10.97
N LEU A 267 -10.84 4.23 10.60
CA LEU A 267 -9.50 4.06 11.16
C LEU A 267 -8.47 4.99 10.49
N LEU A 268 -7.34 5.19 11.16
CA LEU A 268 -6.17 5.86 10.59
C LEU A 268 -4.91 5.05 10.90
N PHE A 269 -4.11 4.75 9.89
CA PHE A 269 -2.76 4.24 10.04
C PHE A 269 -1.78 5.39 9.80
N VAL A 270 -0.88 5.63 10.75
CA VAL A 270 0.26 6.53 10.56
C VAL A 270 1.45 5.69 10.12
N ASP A 271 2.03 6.02 8.97
CA ASP A 271 3.06 5.24 8.30
C ASP A 271 4.41 5.98 8.27
N VAL A 272 5.49 5.25 8.58
CA VAL A 272 6.85 5.78 8.67
C VAL A 272 7.85 5.09 7.74
N GLN A 273 8.42 5.87 6.82
CA GLN A 273 9.60 5.51 6.03
C GLN A 273 10.87 5.86 6.80
N ILE A 274 11.36 4.95 7.66
CA ILE A 274 12.36 5.19 8.72
C ILE A 274 13.62 6.01 8.30
N GLY A 275 14.06 5.89 7.05
CA GLY A 275 15.27 6.53 6.57
C GLY A 275 16.51 6.04 7.34
N TRP A 276 17.29 6.97 7.90
CA TRP A 276 18.44 6.69 8.77
C TRP A 276 18.16 6.97 10.26
N SER A 277 16.90 7.16 10.62
CA SER A 277 16.48 7.25 12.01
C SER A 277 16.48 5.87 12.69
N ASP A 278 15.93 5.83 13.88
CA ASP A 278 15.65 4.64 14.68
C ASP A 278 14.13 4.43 14.72
N THR A 279 13.68 3.18 14.56
CA THR A 279 12.26 2.86 14.41
C THR A 279 11.44 3.32 15.61
N LEU A 280 11.89 3.00 16.84
CA LEU A 280 11.18 3.39 18.05
C LEU A 280 11.15 4.92 18.21
N THR A 281 12.23 5.61 17.84
CA THR A 281 12.30 7.07 17.88
C THR A 281 11.22 7.72 17.01
N GLU A 282 11.00 7.23 15.79
CA GLU A 282 9.94 7.76 14.93
C GLU A 282 8.54 7.44 15.48
N VAL A 283 8.34 6.28 16.09
CA VAL A 283 7.06 5.92 16.72
C VAL A 283 6.76 6.80 17.93
N VAL A 284 7.76 7.11 18.77
CA VAL A 284 7.61 8.01 19.92
C VAL A 284 7.19 9.42 19.48
N HIS A 285 7.67 9.89 18.32
CA HIS A 285 7.23 11.18 17.77
C HIS A 285 5.73 11.23 17.44
N LEU A 286 5.10 10.08 17.26
CA LEU A 286 3.69 9.93 16.91
C LEU A 286 2.80 9.58 18.13
N GLU A 287 3.36 9.55 19.34
CA GLU A 287 2.66 9.12 20.56
C GLU A 287 1.31 9.82 20.72
N GLU A 288 1.24 11.14 20.57
CA GLU A 288 0.01 11.90 20.76
C GLU A 288 -1.15 11.42 19.85
N PHE A 289 -0.82 10.94 18.65
CA PHE A 289 -1.80 10.42 17.70
C PHE A 289 -2.11 8.97 17.99
N LEU A 290 -1.12 8.18 18.39
CA LEU A 290 -1.30 6.78 18.78
C LEU A 290 -2.15 6.61 20.05
N LEU A 291 -2.29 7.66 20.86
CA LEU A 291 -3.25 7.71 21.97
C LEU A 291 -4.71 7.72 21.53
N GLU A 292 -5.00 8.05 20.27
CA GLU A 292 -6.36 7.93 19.74
C GLU A 292 -6.72 6.45 19.51
N PRO A 293 -7.92 6.00 19.92
CA PRO A 293 -8.28 4.59 19.88
C PRO A 293 -8.39 4.01 18.46
N PHE A 294 -8.64 4.85 17.45
CA PHE A 294 -8.79 4.45 16.04
C PHE A 294 -7.51 4.64 15.22
N VAL A 295 -6.40 5.04 15.87
CA VAL A 295 -5.11 5.26 15.21
C VAL A 295 -4.18 4.06 15.44
N HIS A 296 -3.62 3.55 14.35
CA HIS A 296 -2.72 2.40 14.25
C HIS A 296 -1.41 2.79 13.57
N LEU A 297 -0.44 1.88 13.54
CA LEU A 297 0.91 2.17 13.05
C LEU A 297 1.26 1.29 11.85
N ALA A 298 1.99 1.85 10.88
CA ALA A 298 2.64 1.12 9.81
C ALA A 298 4.12 1.53 9.69
N ILE A 299 4.97 0.60 9.26
CA ILE A 299 6.40 0.80 9.05
C ILE A 299 6.75 0.29 7.66
N ASP A 300 7.46 1.12 6.88
CA ASP A 300 8.03 0.79 5.57
C ASP A 300 9.53 0.39 5.74
N PRO A 301 9.87 -0.92 5.88
CA PRO A 301 11.24 -1.36 6.15
C PRO A 301 12.19 -1.11 4.98
N GLU A 302 11.69 -1.03 3.75
CA GLU A 302 12.49 -0.80 2.54
C GLU A 302 13.24 0.54 2.57
N PHE A 303 12.80 1.49 3.39
CA PHE A 303 13.48 2.77 3.56
C PHE A 303 14.44 2.82 4.75
N ALA A 304 14.49 1.77 5.58
CA ALA A 304 15.43 1.63 6.70
C ALA A 304 16.82 1.22 6.20
N THR A 305 17.54 2.14 5.55
CA THR A 305 18.80 1.82 4.83
C THR A 305 20.08 2.17 5.59
N LYS A 306 19.98 2.62 6.85
CA LYS A 306 21.15 3.03 7.67
C LYS A 306 22.24 1.97 7.73
N SER A 307 21.85 0.71 7.91
CA SER A 307 22.77 -0.43 8.01
C SER A 307 23.58 -0.66 6.73
N SER A 308 23.03 -0.28 5.57
CA SER A 308 23.71 -0.36 4.27
C SER A 308 24.65 0.81 3.99
N GLY A 309 24.58 1.89 4.79
CA GLY A 309 25.29 3.14 4.53
C GLY A 309 24.89 3.84 3.22
N THR A 310 23.79 3.42 2.59
CA THR A 310 23.30 3.95 1.31
C THR A 310 22.01 4.74 1.51
N ALA A 311 21.83 5.81 0.75
CA ALA A 311 20.62 6.64 0.82
C ALA A 311 19.35 5.82 0.49
N PRO A 312 18.21 6.10 1.13
CA PRO A 312 16.94 5.47 0.80
C PRO A 312 16.56 5.56 -0.69
N GLY A 313 15.88 4.54 -1.20
CA GLY A 313 15.47 4.44 -2.61
C GLY A 313 16.56 4.01 -3.59
N LEU A 314 17.78 3.74 -3.12
CA LEU A 314 18.86 3.15 -3.93
C LEU A 314 19.07 1.65 -3.66
N VAL A 315 18.74 1.23 -2.45
CA VAL A 315 18.77 -0.17 -2.00
C VAL A 315 17.51 -0.41 -1.16
N ILE A 316 17.15 -1.67 -1.01
CA ILE A 316 16.07 -2.06 -0.11
C ILE A 316 16.64 -2.19 1.31
N GLY A 317 16.05 -1.45 2.24
CA GLY A 317 16.33 -1.49 3.66
C GLY A 317 15.76 -2.72 4.36
N ALA A 318 15.95 -2.76 5.67
CA ALA A 318 15.40 -3.81 6.52
C ALA A 318 15.19 -3.34 7.95
N VAL A 319 14.23 -3.95 8.62
CA VAL A 319 13.97 -3.81 10.07
C VAL A 319 14.13 -5.19 10.72
N GLY A 320 14.73 -5.22 11.92
CA GLY A 320 14.98 -6.45 12.65
C GLY A 320 14.02 -6.67 13.81
N ALA A 321 13.97 -7.90 14.32
CA ALA A 321 13.14 -8.28 15.47
C ALA A 321 13.34 -7.38 16.71
N ALA A 322 14.57 -6.91 16.96
CA ALA A 322 14.81 -6.00 18.09
C ALA A 322 14.03 -4.69 17.95
N ASP A 323 13.97 -4.13 16.74
CA ASP A 323 13.24 -2.89 16.46
C ASP A 323 11.73 -3.14 16.48
N VAL A 324 11.27 -4.23 15.86
CA VAL A 324 9.85 -4.62 15.86
C VAL A 324 9.37 -4.84 17.29
N ASN A 325 10.05 -5.66 18.09
CA ASN A 325 9.65 -5.92 19.47
C ASN A 325 9.71 -4.65 20.33
N ALA A 326 10.68 -3.76 20.12
CA ALA A 326 10.72 -2.48 20.81
C ALA A 326 9.46 -1.63 20.52
N VAL A 327 9.02 -1.58 19.26
CA VAL A 327 7.76 -0.92 18.87
C VAL A 327 6.55 -1.63 19.46
N GLN A 328 6.49 -2.96 19.40
CA GLN A 328 5.39 -3.74 19.99
C GLN A 328 5.24 -3.44 21.49
N HIS A 329 6.32 -3.52 22.26
CA HIS A 329 6.29 -3.25 23.71
C HIS A 329 5.94 -1.79 24.02
N TYR A 330 6.37 -0.85 23.18
CA TYR A 330 6.00 0.55 23.32
C TYR A 330 4.49 0.78 23.13
N LEU A 331 3.94 0.28 22.02
CA LEU A 331 2.50 0.35 21.74
C LEU A 331 1.69 -0.36 22.83
N ALA A 332 2.13 -1.52 23.30
CA ALA A 332 1.49 -2.23 24.40
C ALA A 332 1.52 -1.43 25.71
N GLY A 333 2.58 -0.64 25.96
CA GLY A 333 2.64 0.33 27.04
C GLY A 333 1.53 1.37 26.93
N LEU A 334 1.38 2.00 25.78
CA LEU A 334 0.30 2.97 25.52
C LEU A 334 -1.08 2.34 25.72
N VAL A 335 -1.29 1.12 25.21
CA VAL A 335 -2.55 0.39 25.36
C VAL A 335 -2.91 0.16 26.83
N ARG A 336 -1.95 -0.33 27.62
CA ARG A 336 -2.17 -0.62 29.05
C ARG A 336 -2.32 0.64 29.90
N GLU A 337 -1.57 1.69 29.60
CA GLU A 337 -1.58 2.93 30.38
C GLU A 337 -2.84 3.76 30.13
N HIS A 338 -3.35 3.75 28.90
CA HIS A 338 -4.48 4.59 28.48
C HIS A 338 -5.78 3.83 28.19
N ASP A 339 -5.85 2.54 28.56
CA ASP A 339 -7.01 1.67 28.35
C ASP A 339 -7.50 1.66 26.88
N LEU A 340 -6.55 1.62 25.93
CA LEU A 340 -6.84 1.64 24.49
C LEU A 340 -7.25 0.25 23.99
N PRO A 341 -7.92 0.14 22.83
CA PRO A 341 -7.99 -1.12 22.10
C PRO A 341 -6.60 -1.57 21.64
N PRO A 342 -6.41 -2.87 21.31
CA PRO A 342 -5.19 -3.36 20.70
C PRO A 342 -4.80 -2.56 19.45
N LYS A 343 -3.50 -2.42 19.21
CA LYS A 343 -2.97 -1.68 18.05
C LYS A 343 -2.58 -2.64 16.94
N VAL A 344 -3.01 -2.34 15.72
CA VAL A 344 -2.45 -2.97 14.54
C VAL A 344 -1.08 -2.36 14.25
N LEU A 345 -0.07 -3.21 14.07
CA LEU A 345 1.26 -2.86 13.59
C LEU A 345 1.45 -3.47 12.20
N VAL A 346 1.32 -2.64 11.16
CA VAL A 346 1.55 -3.07 9.77
C VAL A 346 3.04 -3.02 9.47
N LEU A 347 3.59 -4.11 8.94
CA LEU A 347 4.95 -4.18 8.41
C LEU A 347 4.88 -4.47 6.92
N HIS A 348 5.33 -3.52 6.11
CA HIS A 348 5.36 -3.68 4.65
C HIS A 348 6.46 -4.65 4.22
N GLN A 349 6.15 -5.57 3.29
CA GLN A 349 7.09 -6.59 2.83
C GLN A 349 6.83 -7.05 1.39
N PHE A 350 7.84 -6.98 0.54
CA PHE A 350 7.82 -7.60 -0.80
C PHE A 350 9.10 -8.40 -1.13
N LEU A 351 10.09 -8.38 -0.24
CA LEU A 351 11.29 -9.20 -0.27
C LEU A 351 11.52 -9.82 1.11
N ASN A 352 12.01 -11.07 1.13
CA ASN A 352 12.36 -11.77 2.37
C ASN A 352 13.36 -11.00 3.25
N SER A 353 14.27 -10.23 2.66
CA SER A 353 15.31 -9.51 3.38
C SER A 353 14.83 -8.27 4.16
N MET A 354 13.60 -7.80 3.92
CA MET A 354 13.07 -6.57 4.54
C MET A 354 12.77 -6.74 6.03
N LEU A 355 12.40 -7.95 6.45
CA LEU A 355 12.13 -8.30 7.84
C LEU A 355 13.10 -9.39 8.26
N THR A 356 13.84 -9.16 9.35
CA THR A 356 14.93 -10.06 9.77
C THR A 356 14.76 -10.55 11.21
N GLY A 357 15.13 -11.80 11.45
CA GLY A 357 14.96 -12.45 12.76
C GLY A 357 13.50 -12.68 13.13
N VAL A 358 12.62 -12.89 12.16
CA VAL A 358 11.16 -13.06 12.36
C VAL A 358 10.80 -14.19 13.35
N GLU A 359 11.68 -15.18 13.50
CA GLU A 359 11.59 -16.25 14.51
C GLU A 359 11.79 -15.76 15.97
N HIS A 360 12.14 -14.50 16.15
CA HIS A 360 12.36 -13.84 17.44
C HIS A 360 11.36 -12.72 17.70
N TYR A 361 10.27 -12.63 16.93
CA TYR A 361 9.18 -11.72 17.23
C TYR A 361 8.51 -12.17 18.54
N ASP A 362 8.29 -11.20 19.43
CA ASP A 362 7.55 -11.44 20.66
C ASP A 362 6.05 -11.52 20.36
N ASP A 363 5.33 -12.38 21.06
CA ASP A 363 3.86 -12.40 21.12
C ASP A 363 3.40 -11.36 22.15
N VAL A 364 2.82 -10.26 21.66
CA VAL A 364 2.40 -9.11 22.46
C VAL A 364 0.89 -8.92 22.32
N PRO A 365 0.05 -9.40 23.26
CA PRO A 365 -1.42 -9.45 23.08
C PRO A 365 -2.13 -8.11 22.82
N GLU A 366 -1.47 -6.99 23.11
CA GLU A 366 -1.96 -5.64 22.85
C GLU A 366 -1.62 -5.11 21.45
N VAL A 367 -0.82 -5.83 20.68
CA VAL A 367 -0.35 -5.42 19.35
C VAL A 367 -0.50 -6.58 18.38
N GLU A 368 -1.16 -6.33 17.26
CA GLU A 368 -1.33 -7.34 16.21
C GLU A 368 -0.38 -7.07 15.05
N VAL A 369 0.64 -7.93 14.92
CA VAL A 369 1.61 -7.84 13.83
C VAL A 369 0.96 -8.28 12.53
N THR A 370 0.74 -7.31 11.65
CA THR A 370 0.09 -7.49 10.35
C THR A 370 1.12 -7.36 9.24
N ILE A 371 1.33 -8.42 8.46
CA ILE A 371 2.30 -8.38 7.36
C ILE A 371 1.58 -8.01 6.06
N ASP A 372 1.99 -6.90 5.46
CA ASP A 372 1.47 -6.43 4.19
C ASP A 372 2.35 -6.88 3.03
N MET A 373 1.75 -7.64 2.11
CA MET A 373 2.36 -7.88 0.81
C MET A 373 2.36 -6.58 0.00
N ASP A 374 3.51 -5.91 -0.02
CA ASP A 374 3.68 -4.56 -0.57
C ASP A 374 4.42 -4.55 -1.93
N GLY A 375 4.11 -5.54 -2.78
CA GLY A 375 4.73 -5.67 -4.10
C GLY A 375 3.73 -5.46 -5.22
N TRP A 376 4.10 -4.67 -6.23
CA TRP A 376 3.29 -4.58 -7.46
C TRP A 376 3.56 -5.72 -8.44
N GLY A 377 2.60 -6.00 -9.30
CA GLY A 377 2.76 -6.92 -10.40
C GLY A 377 1.45 -7.52 -10.89
N ASN A 378 1.55 -8.55 -11.73
CA ASN A 378 0.37 -9.31 -12.12
C ASN A 378 -0.15 -10.16 -10.92
N PRO A 379 -1.42 -10.61 -10.96
CA PRO A 379 -2.02 -11.37 -9.87
C PRO A 379 -1.24 -12.63 -9.46
N TYR A 380 -0.60 -13.31 -10.40
CA TYR A 380 0.17 -14.52 -10.09
C TYR A 380 1.36 -14.21 -9.17
N VAL A 381 2.19 -13.22 -9.51
CA VAL A 381 3.34 -12.82 -8.68
C VAL A 381 2.86 -12.28 -7.34
N LYS A 382 1.76 -11.53 -7.36
CA LYS A 382 1.22 -10.89 -6.17
C LYS A 382 0.73 -11.90 -5.15
N LEU A 383 -0.15 -12.81 -5.56
CA LEU A 383 -0.70 -13.86 -4.69
C LEU A 383 0.36 -14.86 -4.24
N THR A 384 1.32 -15.20 -5.10
CA THR A 384 2.44 -16.08 -4.70
C THR A 384 3.24 -15.47 -3.54
N LYS A 385 3.48 -14.15 -3.55
CA LYS A 385 4.20 -13.47 -2.47
C LYS A 385 3.31 -13.19 -1.26
N TYR A 386 2.01 -13.02 -1.46
CA TYR A 386 1.04 -12.93 -0.35
C TYR A 386 1.05 -14.22 0.46
N ASP A 387 0.95 -15.37 -0.20
CA ASP A 387 1.03 -16.69 0.46
C ASP A 387 2.41 -16.93 1.12
N LEU A 388 3.47 -16.33 0.57
CA LEU A 388 4.83 -16.47 1.11
C LEU A 388 5.07 -15.58 2.33
N TYR A 389 4.51 -14.38 2.37
CA TYR A 389 4.85 -13.37 3.38
C TYR A 389 3.67 -13.06 4.32
N ALA A 390 2.53 -12.63 3.77
CA ALA A 390 1.39 -12.18 4.54
C ALA A 390 0.68 -13.32 5.31
N THR A 391 0.83 -14.57 4.86
CA THR A 391 0.29 -15.76 5.55
C THR A 391 1.37 -16.62 6.20
N SER A 392 2.57 -16.06 6.43
CA SER A 392 3.64 -16.75 7.16
C SER A 392 3.32 -16.89 8.65
N ASP A 393 4.00 -17.80 9.35
CA ASP A 393 3.84 -18.04 10.79
C ASP A 393 4.16 -16.81 11.67
N TYR A 394 4.92 -15.82 11.17
CA TYR A 394 5.22 -14.57 11.87
C TYR A 394 4.22 -13.44 11.58
N ALA A 395 3.22 -13.70 10.73
CA ALA A 395 2.12 -12.80 10.47
C ALA A 395 0.92 -13.24 11.33
N GLU A 396 0.54 -12.43 12.32
CA GLU A 396 -0.68 -12.70 13.09
C GLU A 396 -1.93 -12.40 12.25
N ARG A 397 -1.80 -11.44 11.34
CA ARG A 397 -2.84 -11.01 10.39
C ARG A 397 -2.22 -10.77 9.01
N ALA A 398 -3.01 -11.03 7.97
CA ALA A 398 -2.56 -10.93 6.59
C ALA A 398 -3.06 -9.63 5.94
N ALA A 399 -2.17 -8.90 5.26
CA ALA A 399 -2.51 -7.73 4.47
C ALA A 399 -1.99 -7.80 3.03
N ILE A 400 -2.64 -7.08 2.13
CA ILE A 400 -2.20 -6.94 0.74
C ILE A 400 -2.41 -5.51 0.24
N LYS A 401 -1.37 -4.93 -0.36
CA LYS A 401 -1.43 -3.63 -1.03
C LYS A 401 -1.70 -3.81 -2.51
N LEU A 402 -2.75 -3.21 -3.04
CA LEU A 402 -3.14 -3.18 -4.45
C LEU A 402 -2.75 -1.84 -5.08
N PHE A 403 -2.03 -1.89 -6.20
CA PHE A 403 -1.56 -0.68 -6.88
C PHE A 403 -2.40 -0.40 -8.13
N TYR A 404 -3.21 0.66 -8.13
CA TYR A 404 -4.14 0.97 -9.23
C TYR A 404 -3.47 1.09 -10.60
N HIS A 405 -2.25 1.62 -10.63
CA HIS A 405 -1.52 1.91 -11.86
C HIS A 405 -0.42 0.90 -12.20
N TRP A 406 -0.02 0.07 -11.22
CA TRP A 406 1.13 -0.84 -11.37
C TRP A 406 0.75 -2.32 -11.36
N ASP A 407 -0.41 -2.67 -10.81
CA ASP A 407 -0.93 -4.03 -10.89
C ASP A 407 -1.67 -4.25 -12.22
N ALA A 408 -1.33 -5.33 -12.92
CA ALA A 408 -1.81 -5.58 -14.27
C ALA A 408 -2.15 -7.07 -14.50
N PRO A 409 -3.45 -7.45 -14.53
CA PRO A 409 -4.60 -6.66 -14.10
C PRO A 409 -4.63 -6.47 -12.57
N LEU A 410 -5.32 -5.43 -12.12
CA LEU A 410 -5.65 -5.25 -10.70
C LEU A 410 -6.55 -6.41 -10.22
N ILE A 411 -6.25 -6.98 -9.05
CA ILE A 411 -7.08 -8.01 -8.43
C ILE A 411 -8.39 -7.38 -7.94
N THR A 412 -9.53 -8.02 -8.24
CA THR A 412 -10.84 -7.50 -7.84
C THR A 412 -11.17 -7.87 -6.38
N PRO A 413 -12.02 -7.10 -5.68
CA PRO A 413 -12.50 -7.44 -4.35
C PRO A 413 -13.08 -8.86 -4.27
N ALA A 414 -13.92 -9.24 -5.26
CA ALA A 414 -14.51 -10.58 -5.32
C ALA A 414 -13.46 -11.69 -5.47
N SER A 415 -12.34 -11.43 -6.15
CA SER A 415 -11.24 -12.39 -6.26
C SER A 415 -10.44 -12.52 -4.98
N LEU A 416 -10.20 -11.41 -4.26
CA LEU A 416 -9.52 -11.43 -2.95
C LEU A 416 -10.35 -12.18 -1.89
N LEU A 417 -11.65 -11.91 -1.84
CA LEU A 417 -12.56 -12.56 -0.88
C LEU A 417 -12.83 -14.04 -1.20
N ALA A 418 -12.46 -14.50 -2.40
CA ALA A 418 -12.56 -15.90 -2.80
C ALA A 418 -11.29 -16.72 -2.53
N LEU A 419 -10.24 -16.10 -1.97
CA LEU A 419 -9.03 -16.80 -1.55
C LEU A 419 -9.34 -17.76 -0.39
N GLU A 420 -8.52 -18.80 -0.23
CA GLU A 420 -8.61 -19.70 0.92
C GLU A 420 -8.35 -18.95 2.23
N HIS A 421 -7.40 -18.01 2.20
CA HIS A 421 -7.07 -17.09 3.29
C HIS A 421 -7.20 -15.64 2.80
N PRO A 422 -8.42 -15.07 2.80
CA PRO A 422 -8.61 -13.68 2.39
C PRO A 422 -7.89 -12.74 3.37
N PRO A 423 -7.35 -11.60 2.88
CA PRO A 423 -6.62 -10.65 3.72
C PRO A 423 -7.53 -10.02 4.77
N ASP A 424 -6.98 -9.75 5.94
CA ASP A 424 -7.63 -8.97 7.00
C ASP A 424 -7.59 -7.46 6.72
N LEU A 425 -6.57 -6.99 6.00
CA LEU A 425 -6.39 -5.61 5.57
C LEU A 425 -6.07 -5.52 4.07
N VAL A 426 -6.84 -4.73 3.33
CA VAL A 426 -6.56 -4.40 1.93
C VAL A 426 -6.18 -2.92 1.81
N ILE A 427 -5.02 -2.65 1.22
CA ILE A 427 -4.48 -1.30 1.08
C ILE A 427 -4.53 -0.91 -0.41
N TYR A 428 -5.11 0.22 -0.76
CA TYR A 428 -5.17 0.71 -2.13
C TYR A 428 -4.22 1.89 -2.32
N GLN A 429 -3.34 1.80 -3.33
CA GLN A 429 -2.34 2.80 -3.67
C GLN A 429 -2.36 3.21 -5.15
#